data_AF-A0AA42T2I9-F1
#
_entry.id   AF-A0AA42T2I9-F1
#
_cell.length_a   1.000
_cell.length_b   1.000
_cell.length_c   1.000
_cell.angle_alpha   90.00
_cell.angle_beta   90.00
_cell.angle_gamma   90.00
#
_symmetry.space_group_name_H-M   'P 1'
#
loop_
_entity.id
_entity.type
_entity.pdbx_description
1 polymer ?
#
loop_
_entity_poly.entity_id
_entity_poly.type
_entity_poly.pdbx_seq_one_letter_code
_entity_poly.pdbx_strand_id
1 'polypeptide(L)'
;MRHLLWLLLAALPVLPAQAGNTNCNDVHDRDLRRICEAVKSGNSRDCRDIDDRDTRRYCRALLEETPRTTCDDIHDRDARRHCNAVSSGNAYECEDIDNRDMRRQCRALVNHSSSECEGIDDRDMRRLCRAALSD
;
A
#
# COMPACT_ATOMS: atom_id res chain seq x y z
N MET A 1 44.25 -25.02 32.50
CA MET A 1 44.08 -23.96 31.47
C MET A 1 42.92 -24.35 30.57
N ARG A 2 42.06 -23.38 30.20
CA ARG A 2 40.84 -23.47 29.36
C ARG A 2 39.51 -23.71 30.09
N HIS A 3 39.16 -22.79 30.98
CA HIS A 3 37.75 -22.42 31.20
C HIS A 3 37.65 -20.91 31.00
N LEU A 4 37.37 -20.47 29.78
CA LEU A 4 37.06 -19.07 29.43
C LEU A 4 36.66 -19.04 27.95
N LEU A 5 35.41 -19.36 27.64
CA LEU A 5 34.74 -18.95 26.40
C LEU A 5 33.24 -19.24 26.55
N TRP A 6 32.62 -18.54 27.49
CA TRP A 6 31.17 -18.44 27.59
C TRP A 6 30.78 -17.01 27.22
N LEU A 7 29.87 -16.95 26.24
CA LEU A 7 28.87 -15.90 26.04
C LEU A 7 29.35 -14.46 25.78
N LEU A 8 29.53 -14.15 24.50
CA LEU A 8 29.15 -12.82 23.99
C LEU A 8 28.11 -13.01 22.89
N LEU A 9 26.91 -13.46 23.30
CA LEU A 9 25.69 -13.23 22.54
C LEU A 9 25.42 -11.72 22.63
N ALA A 10 25.92 -10.99 21.64
CA ALA A 10 25.59 -9.59 21.45
C ALA A 10 24.08 -9.47 21.30
N ALA A 11 23.41 -9.01 22.36
CA ALA A 11 22.03 -8.57 22.31
C ALA A 11 22.00 -7.32 21.41
N LEU A 12 21.84 -7.53 20.10
CA LEU A 12 21.43 -6.47 19.19
C LEU A 12 20.05 -6.00 19.66
N PRO A 13 19.89 -4.73 20.04
CA PRO A 13 18.56 -4.21 20.29
C PRO A 13 17.79 -4.30 18.98
N VAL A 14 16.75 -5.14 18.96
CA VAL A 14 15.72 -5.09 17.93
C VAL A 14 15.04 -3.74 18.13
N LEU A 15 15.47 -2.74 17.37
CA LEU A 15 14.78 -1.47 17.29
C LEU A 15 13.37 -1.78 16.78
N PRO A 16 12.31 -1.32 17.46
CA PRO A 16 10.98 -1.43 16.90
C PRO A 16 11.00 -0.63 15.59
N ALA A 17 10.70 -1.32 14.49
CA ALA A 17 10.34 -0.63 13.26
C ALA A 17 9.18 0.29 13.63
N GLN A 18 9.41 1.60 13.58
CA GLN A 18 8.38 2.59 13.84
C GLN A 18 7.31 2.40 12.77
N ALA A 19 6.30 1.58 13.07
CA ALA A 19 5.07 1.52 12.31
C ALA A 19 4.47 2.92 12.41
N GLY A 20 4.74 3.75 11.41
CA GLY A 20 4.17 5.08 11.33
C GLY A 20 2.67 4.91 11.27
N ASN A 21 1.99 5.16 12.40
CA ASN A 21 0.55 5.27 12.48
C ASN A 21 0.15 6.40 11.53
N THR A 22 -0.10 6.07 10.28
CA THR A 22 -0.31 7.06 9.23
C THR A 22 -1.74 7.52 9.37
N ASN A 23 -1.90 8.71 9.94
CA ASN A 23 -3.19 9.35 10.09
C ASN A 23 -3.71 9.77 8.70
N CYS A 24 -4.87 9.26 8.28
CA CYS A 24 -5.47 9.63 7.00
C CYS A 24 -5.74 11.13 6.89
N ASN A 25 -5.85 11.86 8.01
CA ASN A 25 -5.97 13.32 8.01
C ASN A 25 -4.77 14.05 7.39
N ASP A 26 -3.60 13.42 7.31
CA ASP A 26 -2.41 14.01 6.68
C ASP A 26 -2.43 13.86 5.14
N VAL A 27 -3.36 13.09 4.59
CA VAL A 27 -3.59 12.94 3.14
C VAL A 27 -4.43 14.11 2.67
N HIS A 28 -3.86 15.00 1.83
CA HIS A 28 -4.53 16.23 1.43
C HIS A 28 -5.50 16.01 0.27
N ASP A 29 -5.10 15.20 -0.71
CA ASP A 29 -5.97 14.72 -1.77
C ASP A 29 -7.19 14.03 -1.17
N ARG A 30 -8.37 14.52 -1.56
CA ARG A 30 -9.64 14.09 -0.98
C ARG A 30 -9.91 12.62 -1.29
N ASP A 31 -9.69 12.20 -2.53
CA ASP A 31 -10.03 10.85 -2.98
C ASP A 31 -9.04 9.84 -2.39
N LEU A 32 -7.73 10.15 -2.35
CA LEU A 32 -6.74 9.34 -1.65
C LEU A 32 -6.99 9.26 -0.14
N ARG A 33 -7.47 10.34 0.49
CA ARG A 33 -7.85 10.31 1.91
C ARG A 33 -9.01 9.36 2.16
N ARG A 34 -10.02 9.35 1.28
CA ARG A 34 -11.14 8.38 1.37
C ARG A 34 -10.66 6.94 1.18
N ILE A 35 -9.71 6.68 0.28
CA ILE A 35 -9.11 5.34 0.16
C ILE A 35 -8.42 4.96 1.47
N CYS A 36 -7.63 5.87 2.06
CA CYS A 36 -6.93 5.61 3.33
C CYS A 36 -7.93 5.23 4.43
N GLU A 37 -9.01 6.00 4.58
CA GLU A 37 -10.08 5.74 5.55
C GLU A 37 -10.73 4.37 5.31
N ALA A 38 -11.07 4.05 4.06
CA ALA A 38 -11.70 2.79 3.69
C ALA A 38 -10.80 1.57 3.94
N VAL A 39 -9.49 1.70 3.69
CA VAL A 39 -8.52 0.65 3.98
C VAL A 39 -8.35 0.44 5.48
N LYS A 40 -8.27 1.52 6.26
CA LYS A 40 -8.18 1.43 7.72
C LYS A 40 -9.45 0.86 8.37
N SER A 41 -10.62 1.14 7.80
CA SER A 41 -11.89 0.60 8.30
C SER A 41 -12.19 -0.82 7.78
N GLY A 42 -11.54 -1.24 6.69
CA GLY A 42 -11.84 -2.48 5.97
C GLY A 42 -13.22 -2.46 5.29
N ASN A 43 -13.83 -1.28 5.10
CA ASN A 43 -15.22 -1.17 4.63
C ASN A 43 -15.30 -0.49 3.26
N SER A 44 -15.61 -1.29 2.22
CA SER A 44 -15.76 -0.80 0.84
C SER A 44 -16.86 0.24 0.64
N ARG A 45 -17.78 0.41 1.61
CA ARG A 45 -18.78 1.50 1.59
C ARG A 45 -18.14 2.88 1.72
N ASP A 46 -16.98 2.98 2.36
CA ASP A 46 -16.28 4.25 2.59
C ASP A 46 -15.69 4.81 1.28
N CYS A 47 -15.54 3.97 0.26
CA CYS A 47 -15.18 4.38 -1.10
C CYS A 47 -16.30 5.15 -1.84
N ARG A 48 -17.53 5.24 -1.30
CA ARG A 48 -18.71 5.79 -2.03
C ARG A 48 -18.52 7.25 -2.45
N ASP A 49 -17.88 8.06 -1.62
CA ASP A 49 -17.77 9.51 -1.80
C ASP A 49 -16.46 9.93 -2.51
N ILE A 50 -15.73 8.97 -3.08
CA ILE A 50 -14.63 9.25 -4.00
C ILE A 50 -15.24 9.78 -5.29
N ASP A 51 -14.81 10.97 -5.74
CA ASP A 51 -15.41 11.63 -6.89
C ASP A 51 -14.96 10.96 -8.20
N ASP A 52 -13.66 10.70 -8.33
CA ASP A 52 -13.11 10.04 -9.51
C ASP A 52 -13.59 8.58 -9.62
N ARG A 53 -14.13 8.23 -10.80
CA ARG A 53 -14.78 6.93 -11.01
C ARG A 53 -13.78 5.78 -10.94
N ASP A 54 -12.59 5.97 -11.50
CA ASP A 54 -11.55 4.94 -11.56
C ASP A 54 -10.92 4.72 -10.18
N THR A 55 -10.63 5.81 -9.48
CA THR A 55 -10.17 5.81 -8.08
C THR A 55 -11.19 5.15 -7.16
N ARG A 56 -12.48 5.40 -7.36
CA ARG A 56 -13.56 4.76 -6.59
C ARG A 56 -13.62 3.25 -6.83
N ARG A 57 -13.44 2.81 -8.08
CA ARG A 57 -13.39 1.38 -8.43
C ARG A 57 -12.15 0.71 -7.85
N TYR A 58 -10.99 1.36 -7.97
CA TYR A 58 -9.74 0.92 -7.36
C TYR A 58 -9.89 0.73 -5.85
N CYS A 59 -10.44 1.71 -5.14
CA CYS A 59 -10.72 1.62 -3.70
C CYS A 59 -11.55 0.39 -3.33
N ARG A 60 -12.62 0.11 -4.08
CA ARG A 60 -13.47 -1.05 -3.83
C ARG A 60 -12.74 -2.36 -4.08
N ALA A 61 -11.99 -2.45 -5.17
CA ALA A 61 -11.21 -3.63 -5.50
C ALA A 61 -10.19 -3.96 -4.39
N LEU A 62 -9.56 -2.97 -3.76
CA LEU A 62 -8.64 -3.22 -2.63
C LEU A 62 -9.31 -3.89 -1.42
N LEU A 63 -10.64 -3.84 -1.32
CA LEU A 63 -11.42 -4.28 -0.15
C LEU A 63 -12.37 -5.44 -0.47
N GLU A 64 -12.35 -5.95 -1.70
CA GLU A 64 -13.23 -7.01 -2.17
C GLU A 64 -12.52 -8.38 -2.17
N GLU A 65 -13.27 -9.45 -1.91
CA GLU A 65 -12.76 -10.82 -1.98
C GLU A 65 -12.49 -11.27 -3.44
N THR A 66 -13.19 -10.66 -4.42
CA THR A 66 -13.07 -10.97 -5.86
C THR A 66 -12.76 -9.73 -6.70
N PRO A 67 -11.57 -9.14 -6.57
CA PRO A 67 -11.28 -7.80 -7.07
C PRO A 67 -11.09 -7.70 -8.59
N ARG A 68 -10.81 -8.82 -9.28
CA ARG A 68 -10.48 -8.84 -10.73
C ARG A 68 -11.58 -8.25 -11.61
N THR A 69 -12.86 -8.56 -11.35
CA THR A 69 -13.97 -8.01 -12.13
C THR A 69 -14.12 -6.49 -11.94
N THR A 70 -13.77 -5.98 -10.77
CA THR A 70 -13.83 -4.55 -10.45
C THR A 70 -12.68 -3.80 -11.12
N CYS A 71 -11.51 -4.42 -11.25
CA CYS A 71 -10.35 -3.84 -11.94
C CYS A 71 -10.58 -3.65 -13.45
N ASP A 72 -11.26 -4.58 -14.13
CA ASP A 72 -11.50 -4.51 -15.58
C ASP A 72 -12.28 -3.26 -16.03
N ASP A 73 -13.11 -2.73 -15.14
CA ASP A 73 -13.92 -1.55 -15.39
C ASP A 73 -13.18 -0.20 -15.15
N ILE A 74 -11.92 -0.24 -14.69
CA ILE A 74 -11.09 0.95 -14.49
C ILE A 74 -10.56 1.39 -15.87
N HIS A 75 -10.82 2.64 -16.28
CA HIS A 75 -10.39 3.12 -17.59
C HIS A 75 -8.92 3.54 -17.62
N ASP A 76 -8.46 4.24 -16.59
CA ASP A 76 -7.06 4.60 -16.41
C ASP A 76 -6.17 3.35 -16.43
N ARG A 77 -5.17 3.38 -17.31
CA ARG A 77 -4.36 2.19 -17.62
C ARG A 77 -3.48 1.80 -16.43
N ASP A 78 -2.89 2.79 -15.77
CA ASP A 78 -1.97 2.55 -14.67
C ASP A 78 -2.73 2.11 -13.43
N ALA A 79 -3.87 2.73 -13.12
CA ALA A 79 -4.75 2.31 -12.03
C ALA A 79 -5.29 0.89 -12.26
N ARG A 80 -5.68 0.54 -13.50
CA ARG A 80 -6.11 -0.84 -13.83
C ARG A 80 -4.98 -1.85 -13.64
N ARG A 81 -3.77 -1.55 -14.11
CA ARG A 81 -2.59 -2.40 -13.93
C ARG A 81 -2.25 -2.58 -12.46
N HIS A 82 -2.26 -1.49 -11.69
CA HIS A 82 -2.07 -1.54 -10.24
C HIS A 82 -3.13 -2.42 -9.57
N CYS A 83 -4.40 -2.22 -9.90
CA CYS A 83 -5.50 -3.01 -9.36
C CYS A 83 -5.30 -4.52 -9.63
N ASN A 84 -4.97 -4.87 -10.88
CA ASN A 84 -4.73 -6.25 -11.29
C ASN A 84 -3.55 -6.88 -10.56
N ALA A 85 -2.43 -6.16 -10.44
CA ALA A 85 -1.23 -6.65 -9.76
C ALA A 85 -1.45 -6.93 -8.28
N VAL A 86 -2.14 -6.03 -7.56
CA VAL A 86 -2.51 -6.25 -6.15
C VAL A 86 -3.47 -7.41 -6.02
N SER A 87 -4.47 -7.49 -6.90
CA SER A 87 -5.46 -8.57 -6.93
C SER A 87 -4.87 -9.94 -7.23
N SER A 88 -3.83 -10.00 -8.08
CA SER A 88 -3.15 -11.23 -8.47
C SER A 88 -2.02 -11.60 -7.49
N GLY A 89 -1.55 -10.65 -6.68
CA GLY A 89 -0.36 -10.79 -5.85
C GLY A 89 0.93 -10.90 -6.68
N ASN A 90 0.92 -10.43 -7.93
CA ASN A 90 2.04 -10.58 -8.86
C ASN A 90 2.79 -9.26 -9.06
N ALA A 91 3.97 -9.14 -8.42
CA ALA A 91 4.76 -7.92 -8.49
C ALA A 91 5.27 -7.62 -9.90
N TYR A 92 5.38 -8.62 -10.78
CA TYR A 92 5.78 -8.41 -12.17
C TYR A 92 4.77 -7.55 -12.94
N GLU A 93 3.49 -7.63 -12.59
CA GLU A 93 2.44 -6.80 -13.22
C GLU A 93 2.57 -5.32 -12.88
N CYS A 94 3.27 -4.97 -11.79
CA CYS A 94 3.58 -3.58 -11.46
C CYS A 94 4.57 -2.95 -12.46
N GLU A 95 5.41 -3.73 -13.15
CA GLU A 95 6.43 -3.20 -14.08
C GLU A 95 5.85 -2.45 -15.27
N ASP A 96 4.63 -2.82 -15.66
CA ASP A 96 3.92 -2.20 -16.77
C ASP A 96 3.28 -0.86 -16.37
N ILE A 97 3.29 -0.44 -15.11
CA ILE A 97 2.72 0.84 -14.68
C ILE A 97 3.67 1.97 -15.09
N ASP A 98 3.20 2.94 -15.88
CA ASP A 98 4.04 4.03 -16.40
C ASP A 98 4.36 5.04 -15.29
N ASN A 99 3.36 5.43 -14.49
CA ASN A 99 3.52 6.30 -13.34
C ASN A 99 4.45 5.68 -12.28
N ARG A 100 5.58 6.34 -12.02
CA ARG A 100 6.64 5.87 -11.10
C ARG A 100 6.15 5.67 -9.67
N ASP A 101 5.35 6.60 -9.16
CA ASP A 101 4.86 6.57 -7.78
C ASP A 101 3.81 5.49 -7.59
N MET A 102 2.91 5.36 -8.56
CA MET A 102 1.92 4.29 -8.61
C MET A 102 2.60 2.91 -8.74
N ARG A 103 3.64 2.78 -9.56
CA ARG A 103 4.44 1.54 -9.69
C ARG A 103 5.09 1.14 -8.37
N ARG A 104 5.66 2.11 -7.64
CA ARG A 104 6.27 1.86 -6.33
C ARG A 104 5.23 1.47 -5.29
N GLN A 105 4.09 2.16 -5.24
CA GLN A 105 2.98 1.79 -4.37
C GLN A 105 2.50 0.37 -4.66
N CYS A 106 2.36 -0.01 -5.94
CA CYS A 106 2.00 -1.35 -6.36
C CYS A 106 2.97 -2.40 -5.82
N ARG A 107 4.28 -2.22 -6.03
CA ARG A 107 5.30 -3.13 -5.51
C ARG A 107 5.28 -3.20 -3.98
N ALA A 108 5.09 -2.07 -3.30
CA ALA A 108 5.00 -2.03 -1.85
C ALA A 108 3.84 -2.89 -1.32
N LEU A 109 2.66 -2.75 -1.93
CA LEU A 109 1.46 -3.48 -1.55
C LEU A 109 1.57 -4.98 -1.86
N VAL A 110 2.01 -5.34 -3.07
CA VAL A 110 2.15 -6.75 -3.47
C VAL A 110 3.21 -7.47 -2.64
N ASN A 111 4.35 -6.82 -2.36
CA ASN A 111 5.44 -7.42 -1.60
C ASN A 111 5.28 -7.24 -0.08
N HIS A 112 4.21 -6.57 0.38
CA HIS A 112 4.01 -6.18 1.79
C HIS A 112 5.24 -5.48 2.40
N SER A 113 5.86 -4.57 1.63
CA SER A 113 7.13 -3.92 1.98
C SER A 113 6.95 -2.42 2.19
N SER A 114 6.86 -2.01 3.45
CA SER A 114 6.68 -0.58 3.80
C SER A 114 7.88 0.29 3.41
N SER A 115 9.08 -0.29 3.27
CA SER A 115 10.27 0.44 2.81
C SER A 115 10.15 0.91 1.36
N GLU A 116 9.38 0.20 0.52
CA GLU A 116 9.14 0.61 -0.88
C GLU A 116 8.31 1.91 -0.95
N CYS A 117 7.48 2.19 0.07
CA CYS A 117 6.71 3.44 0.15
C CYS A 117 7.63 4.67 0.25
N GLU A 118 8.85 4.54 0.81
CA GLU A 118 9.80 5.66 0.92
C GLU A 118 10.26 6.19 -0.44
N GLY A 119 10.20 5.34 -1.46
CA GLY A 119 10.52 5.75 -2.82
C GLY A 119 9.50 6.70 -3.42
N ILE A 120 8.25 6.70 -2.97
CA ILE A 120 7.15 7.46 -3.61
C ILE A 120 7.38 8.97 -3.41
N ASP A 121 7.42 9.74 -4.49
CA ASP A 121 7.68 11.19 -4.45
C ASP A 121 6.43 11.95 -3.99
N ASP A 122 5.26 11.62 -4.53
CA ASP A 122 3.96 12.14 -4.09
C ASP A 122 3.70 11.85 -2.61
N ARG A 123 3.47 12.92 -1.83
CA ARG A 123 3.34 12.80 -0.37
C ARG A 123 2.08 12.08 0.06
N ASP A 124 0.98 12.26 -0.68
CA ASP A 124 -0.31 11.70 -0.33
C ASP A 124 -0.38 10.21 -0.72
N MET A 125 0.16 9.85 -1.88
CA MET A 125 0.36 8.44 -2.26
C MET A 125 1.31 7.71 -1.30
N ARG A 126 2.39 8.37 -0.85
CA ARG A 126 3.32 7.78 0.12
C ARG A 126 2.64 7.51 1.47
N ARG A 127 1.82 8.44 1.94
CA ARG A 127 1.03 8.27 3.16
C ARG A 127 0.00 7.16 3.00
N LEU A 128 -0.74 7.15 1.90
CA LEU A 128 -1.70 6.09 1.59
C LEU A 128 -1.02 4.71 1.58
N CYS A 129 0.15 4.60 0.93
CA CYS A 129 0.95 3.37 0.88
C CYS A 129 1.30 2.86 2.28
N ARG A 130 1.82 3.75 3.15
CA ARG A 130 2.15 3.38 4.55
C ARG A 130 0.90 3.03 5.36
N ALA A 131 -0.21 3.74 5.16
CA ALA A 131 -1.47 3.47 5.83
C ALA A 131 -2.02 2.08 5.48
N ALA A 132 -1.93 1.69 4.22
CA ALA A 132 -2.38 0.38 3.73
C ALA A 132 -1.51 -0.80 4.19
N LEU A 133 -0.28 -0.54 4.64
CA LEU A 133 0.66 -1.54 5.16
C LEU A 133 0.87 -1.47 6.68
N SER A 134 0.13 -0.60 7.38
CA SER A 134 0.18 -0.55 8.84
C SER A 134 -0.98 -1.35 9.42
N ASP A 135 -0.65 -2.49 10.03
CA ASP A 135 -1.55 -3.34 10.83
C ASP A 135 -2.24 -2.57 11.96
#